data_AF-A0A3N5M6D1-F1
#
_entry.id   AF-A0A3N5M6D1-F1
#
_cell.length_a   1.000
_cell.length_b   1.000
_cell.length_c   1.000
_cell.angle_alpha   90.00
_cell.angle_beta   90.00
_cell.angle_gamma   90.00
#
_symmetry.space_group_name_H-M   'P 1'
#
loop_
_entity.id
_entity.type
_entity.pdbx_description
1 polymer ?
#
loop_
_entity_poly.entity_id
_entity_poly.type
_entity_poly.pdbx_seq_one_letter_code
_entity_poly.pdbx_strand_id
1 'polypeptide(L)'
;MRLRQSCSYAIGLLLSSLSAAWAQDAAQSLALLDDLEFRIEIAQHERLNKRRSTEGAALSAFQSDGCSGNLSTGWALAAATLPTVARHHGDRPPWEGCCIAHDRIYHQGGGANLDAKASFAARRAADEALRQCVIGTGEDRLDALSADYKLSRDEVSRLYRTIADVMYRAVRFEGGPCSGLSW
;
A
#
# COMPACT_ATOMS: atom_id res chain seq x y z
N MET A 1 -2.36 59.76 30.10
CA MET A 1 -1.32 58.76 29.75
C MET A 1 -2.03 57.54 29.14
N ARG A 2 -2.17 57.47 27.82
CA ARG A 2 -2.70 56.31 27.07
C ARG A 2 -1.68 55.99 25.99
N LEU A 3 -1.07 54.81 26.06
CA LEU A 3 -0.39 54.13 24.95
C LEU A 3 0.16 52.82 25.49
N ARG A 4 -0.39 51.69 25.03
CA ARG A 4 0.27 50.37 24.86
C ARG A 4 -0.81 49.32 24.61
N GLN A 5 -1.13 49.03 23.34
CA GLN A 5 -1.77 47.77 22.94
C GLN A 5 -1.82 47.58 21.41
N SER A 6 -0.67 47.64 20.74
CA SER A 6 -0.60 47.32 19.31
C SER A 6 0.72 46.63 18.99
N CYS A 7 0.87 45.35 19.34
CA CYS A 7 1.96 44.53 18.77
C CYS A 7 1.71 43.01 18.83
N SER A 8 0.81 42.52 19.69
CA SER A 8 0.63 41.06 19.88
C SER A 8 -0.26 40.35 18.84
N TYR A 9 -0.99 41.08 17.98
CA TYR A 9 -1.92 40.46 17.01
C TYR A 9 -1.27 40.07 15.68
N ALA A 10 -0.08 40.58 15.35
CA ALA A 10 0.54 40.31 14.05
C ALA A 10 1.23 38.93 13.98
N ILE A 11 1.66 38.37 15.12
CA ILE A 11 2.43 37.11 15.15
C ILE A 11 1.50 35.87 15.05
N GLY A 12 0.29 35.93 15.63
CA GLY A 12 -0.66 34.81 15.58
C GLY A 12 -1.29 34.57 14.19
N LEU A 13 -1.42 35.61 13.38
CA LEU A 13 -1.95 35.52 12.00
C LEU A 13 -0.92 34.92 11.02
N LEU A 14 0.37 35.10 11.26
CA LEU A 14 1.44 34.56 10.41
C LEU A 14 1.67 33.06 10.60
N LEU A 15 1.49 32.53 11.82
CA LEU A 15 1.64 31.08 12.11
C LEU A 15 0.44 30.25 11.61
N SER A 16 -0.75 30.85 11.55
CA SER A 16 -1.97 30.18 11.08
C SER A 16 -2.01 30.05 9.55
N SER A 17 -1.47 31.03 8.82
CA SER A 17 -1.41 31.01 7.35
C SER A 17 -0.35 30.04 6.81
N LEU A 18 0.76 29.87 7.52
CA LEU A 18 1.80 28.89 7.17
C LEU A 18 1.23 27.45 7.23
N SER A 19 0.45 27.10 8.25
CA SER A 19 -0.09 25.73 8.37
C SER A 19 -1.10 25.38 7.26
N ALA A 20 -1.91 26.37 6.82
CA ALA A 20 -2.90 26.18 5.76
C ALA A 20 -2.26 25.99 4.38
N ALA A 21 -1.21 26.77 4.07
CA ALA A 21 -0.51 26.69 2.79
C ALA A 21 0.14 25.31 2.56
N TRP A 22 0.80 24.76 3.59
CA TRP A 22 1.46 23.45 3.49
C TRP A 22 0.47 22.30 3.33
N ALA A 23 -0.69 22.38 3.98
CA ALA A 23 -1.76 21.39 3.81
C ALA A 23 -2.34 21.42 2.39
N GLN A 24 -2.49 22.61 1.80
CA GLN A 24 -2.95 22.78 0.42
C GLN A 24 -1.93 22.26 -0.60
N ASP A 25 -0.65 22.57 -0.43
CA ASP A 25 0.43 22.08 -1.31
C ASP A 25 0.54 20.55 -1.28
N ALA A 26 0.42 19.94 -0.10
CA ALA A 26 0.41 18.48 0.06
C ALA A 26 -0.80 17.84 -0.63
N ALA A 27 -2.00 18.41 -0.46
CA ALA A 27 -3.22 17.92 -1.11
C ALA A 27 -3.15 18.03 -2.64
N GLN A 28 -2.61 19.14 -3.17
CA GLN A 28 -2.40 19.32 -4.60
C GLN A 28 -1.36 18.33 -5.16
N SER A 29 -0.28 18.08 -4.42
CA SER A 29 0.74 17.12 -4.82
C SER A 29 0.19 15.69 -4.88
N LEU A 30 -0.65 15.30 -3.91
CA LEU A 30 -1.32 14.00 -3.92
C LEU A 30 -2.31 13.87 -5.08
N ALA A 31 -3.10 14.91 -5.35
CA ALA A 31 -4.01 14.91 -6.49
C ALA A 31 -3.28 14.80 -7.84
N LEU A 32 -2.11 15.43 -7.97
CA LEU A 32 -1.27 15.32 -9.17
C LEU A 32 -0.72 13.89 -9.35
N LEU A 33 -0.30 13.24 -8.27
CA LEU A 33 0.18 11.86 -8.31
C LEU A 33 -0.94 10.89 -8.69
N ASP A 34 -2.12 11.04 -8.10
CA ASP A 34 -3.30 10.24 -8.40
C ASP A 34 -3.71 10.32 -9.87
N ASP A 35 -3.71 11.53 -10.41
CA ASP A 35 -4.04 11.76 -11.80
C ASP A 35 -2.95 11.22 -12.75
N LEU A 36 -1.67 11.34 -12.38
CA LEU A 36 -0.56 10.73 -13.13
C LEU A 36 -0.68 9.20 -13.16
N GLU A 37 -0.93 8.57 -12.01
CA GLU A 37 -1.16 7.12 -11.91
C GLU A 37 -2.29 6.69 -12.85
N PHE A 38 -3.44 7.38 -12.77
CA PHE A 38 -4.59 7.10 -13.63
C PHE A 38 -4.21 7.18 -15.12
N ARG A 39 -3.51 8.25 -15.53
CA ARG A 39 -3.12 8.44 -16.94
C ARG A 39 -2.16 7.36 -17.45
N ILE A 40 -1.24 6.89 -16.61
CA ILE A 40 -0.27 5.84 -16.98
C ILE A 40 -0.95 4.46 -17.08
N GLU A 41 -1.97 4.21 -16.25
CA GLU A 41 -2.56 2.89 -16.08
C GLU A 41 -3.82 2.65 -16.92
N ILE A 42 -4.59 3.68 -17.27
CA ILE A 42 -5.93 3.46 -17.84
C ILE A 42 -5.93 2.65 -19.15
N ALA A 43 -4.94 2.85 -20.02
CA ALA A 43 -4.79 2.10 -21.27
C ALA A 43 -4.54 0.59 -21.04
N GLN A 44 -3.97 0.23 -19.89
CA GLN A 44 -3.73 -1.15 -19.48
C GLN A 44 -5.04 -1.83 -19.07
N HIS A 45 -5.91 -1.13 -18.34
CA HIS A 45 -7.26 -1.61 -18.03
C HIS A 45 -8.14 -1.75 -19.27
N GLU A 46 -8.04 -0.84 -20.23
CA GLU A 46 -8.74 -0.96 -21.51
C GLU A 46 -8.32 -2.24 -22.26
N ARG A 47 -7.03 -2.56 -22.28
CA ARG A 47 -6.50 -3.80 -22.86
C ARG A 47 -6.99 -5.04 -22.11
N LEU A 48 -6.99 -5.01 -20.77
CA LEU A 48 -7.53 -6.09 -19.95
C LEU A 48 -9.00 -6.35 -20.29
N ASN A 49 -9.82 -5.31 -20.36
CA ASN A 49 -11.23 -5.43 -20.67
C ASN A 49 -11.47 -6.00 -22.07
N LYS A 50 -10.72 -5.53 -23.07
CA LYS A 50 -10.76 -6.10 -24.43
C LYS A 50 -10.38 -7.59 -24.46
N ARG A 51 -9.37 -7.99 -23.68
CA ARG A 51 -8.96 -9.40 -23.58
C ARG A 51 -10.05 -10.24 -22.91
N ARG A 52 -10.66 -9.76 -21.83
CA ARG A 52 -11.76 -10.44 -21.13
C ARG A 52 -13.01 -10.60 -21.97
N SER A 53 -13.30 -9.65 -22.87
CA SER A 53 -14.46 -9.72 -23.75
C SER A 53 -14.22 -10.55 -25.03
N THR A 54 -13.05 -11.17 -25.17
CA THR A 54 -12.77 -12.04 -26.32
C THR A 54 -13.44 -13.40 -26.11
N GLU A 55 -14.03 -13.97 -27.17
CA GLU A 55 -14.67 -15.29 -27.10
C GLU A 55 -13.68 -16.36 -26.63
N GLY A 56 -14.13 -17.21 -25.69
CA GLY A 56 -13.28 -18.24 -25.08
C GLY A 56 -12.27 -17.73 -24.05
N ALA A 57 -12.24 -16.44 -23.73
CA ALA A 57 -11.42 -15.93 -22.64
C ALA A 57 -11.90 -16.48 -21.28
N ALA A 58 -10.99 -17.14 -20.56
CA ALA A 58 -11.23 -17.65 -19.23
C ALA A 58 -10.00 -17.40 -18.35
N LEU A 59 -10.21 -17.24 -17.06
CA LEU A 59 -9.12 -17.21 -16.09
C LEU A 59 -8.51 -18.61 -15.97
N SER A 60 -7.19 -18.68 -15.84
CA SER A 60 -6.52 -19.90 -15.41
C SER A 60 -6.90 -20.26 -13.97
N ALA A 61 -6.48 -21.43 -13.48
CA ALA A 61 -6.51 -21.68 -12.05
C ALA A 61 -5.67 -20.63 -11.30
N PHE A 62 -6.12 -20.26 -10.10
CA PHE A 62 -5.42 -19.34 -9.20
C PHE A 62 -4.09 -19.94 -8.74
N GLN A 63 -3.04 -19.12 -8.77
CA GLN A 63 -1.72 -19.41 -8.21
C GLN A 63 -1.19 -18.13 -7.54
N SER A 64 -0.36 -18.31 -6.51
CA SER A 64 0.31 -17.22 -5.78
C SER A 64 1.68 -17.71 -5.34
N ASP A 65 2.67 -16.82 -5.38
CA ASP A 65 4.02 -17.05 -4.90
C ASP A 65 4.21 -16.55 -3.45
N GLY A 66 3.13 -16.14 -2.79
CA GLY A 66 3.14 -15.51 -1.47
C GLY A 66 3.15 -13.99 -1.61
N CYS A 67 4.21 -13.34 -1.14
CA CYS A 67 4.45 -11.94 -1.46
C CYS A 67 5.39 -11.82 -2.65
N SER A 68 4.92 -11.10 -3.68
CA SER A 68 5.59 -10.92 -4.98
C SER A 68 7.03 -10.41 -4.86
N GLY A 69 7.80 -10.54 -5.95
CA GLY A 69 9.21 -10.14 -5.97
C GLY A 69 10.12 -11.10 -5.20
N ASN A 70 9.72 -12.36 -5.04
CA ASN A 70 10.40 -13.39 -4.25
C ASN A 70 10.55 -13.05 -2.76
N LEU A 71 9.73 -12.14 -2.20
CA LEU A 71 9.85 -11.75 -0.79
C LEU A 71 9.61 -12.96 0.13
N SER A 72 8.59 -13.77 -0.16
CA SER A 72 8.32 -15.00 0.61
C SER A 72 9.47 -15.99 0.57
N THR A 73 10.05 -16.22 -0.60
CA THR A 73 11.22 -17.10 -0.77
C THR A 73 12.45 -16.57 -0.02
N GLY A 74 12.74 -15.26 -0.16
CA GLY A 74 13.85 -14.61 0.54
C GLY A 74 13.67 -14.64 2.06
N TRP A 75 12.44 -14.50 2.54
CA TRP A 75 12.11 -14.62 3.96
C TRP A 75 12.38 -16.02 4.49
N ALA A 76 11.94 -17.06 3.77
CA ALA A 76 12.19 -18.44 4.15
C ALA A 76 13.70 -18.73 4.24
N LEU A 77 14.49 -18.20 3.30
CA LEU A 77 15.95 -18.28 3.37
C LEU A 77 16.52 -17.54 4.58
N ALA A 78 16.04 -16.33 4.89
CA ALA A 78 16.47 -15.57 6.06
C ALA A 78 16.12 -16.29 7.37
N ALA A 79 14.92 -16.87 7.47
CA ALA A 79 14.50 -17.65 8.63
C ALA A 79 15.33 -18.93 8.82
N ALA A 80 15.67 -19.61 7.72
CA ALA A 80 16.52 -20.81 7.76
C ALA A 80 17.97 -20.52 8.17
N THR A 81 18.48 -19.32 7.85
CA THR A 81 19.88 -18.92 8.11
C THR A 81 20.07 -18.17 9.42
N LEU A 82 19.04 -17.45 9.88
CA LEU A 82 19.07 -16.62 11.08
C LEU A 82 18.03 -17.12 12.08
N PRO A 83 18.42 -17.92 13.10
CA PRO A 83 17.48 -18.49 14.08
C PRO A 83 16.61 -17.44 14.79
N THR A 84 17.13 -16.23 14.97
CA THR A 84 16.39 -15.10 15.53
C THR A 84 15.19 -14.71 14.65
N VAL A 85 15.33 -14.71 13.33
CA VAL A 85 14.22 -14.39 12.42
C VAL A 85 13.13 -15.45 12.53
N ALA A 86 13.49 -16.74 12.43
CA ALA A 86 12.54 -17.83 12.57
C ALA A 86 11.81 -17.81 13.92
N ARG A 87 12.54 -17.55 15.01
CA ARG A 87 11.97 -17.50 16.36
C ARG A 87 10.96 -16.35 16.54
N HIS A 88 11.29 -15.16 16.06
CA HIS A 88 10.44 -13.98 16.32
C HIS A 88 9.37 -13.76 15.25
N HIS A 89 9.57 -14.27 14.03
CA HIS A 89 8.67 -13.99 12.91
C HIS A 89 8.18 -15.21 12.13
N GLY A 90 8.66 -16.42 12.45
CA GLY A 90 8.31 -17.63 11.72
C GLY A 90 9.13 -17.81 10.44
N ASP A 91 8.78 -18.85 9.68
CA ASP A 91 9.43 -19.26 8.43
C ASP A 91 8.94 -18.49 7.21
N ARG A 92 7.89 -17.66 7.36
CA ARG A 92 7.27 -16.86 6.29
C ARG A 92 7.04 -15.43 6.75
N PRO A 93 6.87 -14.48 5.80
CA PRO A 93 6.49 -13.12 6.16
C PRO A 93 5.20 -13.16 6.99
N PRO A 94 5.14 -12.44 8.12
CA PRO A 94 3.96 -12.39 8.98
C PRO A 94 2.69 -11.92 8.25
N TRP A 95 2.86 -11.17 7.17
CA TRP A 95 1.80 -10.64 6.30
C TRP A 95 1.64 -11.43 4.99
N GLU A 96 2.24 -12.61 4.83
CA GLU A 96 2.11 -13.41 3.59
C GLU A 96 0.64 -13.70 3.24
N GLY A 97 -0.20 -13.93 4.26
CA GLY A 97 -1.63 -14.09 4.07
C GLY A 97 -2.31 -12.87 3.45
N CYS A 98 -1.82 -11.65 3.73
CA CYS A 98 -2.32 -10.43 3.10
C CYS A 98 -1.96 -10.39 1.61
N CYS A 99 -0.74 -10.80 1.25
CA CYS A 99 -0.30 -10.87 -0.15
C CYS A 99 -1.11 -11.91 -0.94
N ILE A 100 -1.29 -13.12 -0.40
CA ILE A 100 -2.11 -14.16 -1.05
C ILE A 100 -3.56 -13.71 -1.24
N ALA A 101 -4.12 -12.96 -0.28
CA ALA A 101 -5.45 -12.40 -0.41
C ALA A 101 -5.53 -11.32 -1.52
N HIS A 102 -4.51 -10.47 -1.61
CA HIS A 102 -4.37 -9.47 -2.67
C HIS A 102 -4.26 -10.12 -4.06
N ASP A 103 -3.41 -11.16 -4.20
CA ASP A 103 -3.25 -11.92 -5.44
C ASP A 103 -4.58 -12.52 -5.92
N ARG A 104 -5.44 -13.00 -5.00
CA ARG A 104 -6.76 -13.53 -5.37
C ARG A 104 -7.64 -12.44 -5.99
N ILE A 105 -7.61 -11.23 -5.44
CA ILE A 105 -8.38 -10.10 -5.96
C ILE A 105 -7.84 -9.71 -7.35
N TYR A 106 -6.52 -9.66 -7.50
CA TYR A 106 -5.85 -9.37 -8.77
C TYR A 106 -6.17 -10.42 -9.84
N HIS A 107 -6.08 -11.70 -9.47
CA HIS A 107 -6.39 -12.81 -10.36
C HIS A 107 -7.84 -12.74 -10.88
N GLN A 108 -8.79 -12.33 -10.05
CA GLN A 108 -10.17 -12.14 -10.47
C GLN A 108 -10.35 -10.93 -11.40
N GLY A 109 -9.47 -9.94 -11.32
CA GLY A 109 -9.52 -8.71 -12.13
C GLY A 109 -10.76 -7.86 -11.85
N GLY A 110 -11.36 -8.00 -10.66
CA GLY A 110 -12.65 -7.41 -10.32
C GLY A 110 -13.84 -8.00 -11.08
N GLY A 111 -15.00 -7.35 -10.99
CA GLY A 111 -16.24 -7.81 -11.63
C GLY A 111 -16.11 -8.01 -13.16
N ALA A 112 -16.86 -8.97 -13.70
CA ALA A 112 -16.79 -9.36 -15.12
C ALA A 112 -17.05 -8.21 -16.12
N ASN A 113 -17.83 -7.22 -15.72
CA ASN A 113 -18.33 -6.15 -16.59
C ASN A 113 -17.85 -4.75 -16.16
N LEU A 114 -16.73 -4.65 -15.44
CA LEU A 114 -16.18 -3.34 -15.08
C LEU A 114 -15.62 -2.64 -16.32
N ASP A 115 -15.96 -1.36 -16.48
CA ASP A 115 -15.24 -0.51 -17.42
C ASP A 115 -13.80 -0.23 -16.93
N ALA A 116 -12.98 0.43 -17.75
CA ALA A 116 -11.56 0.62 -17.43
C ALA A 116 -11.35 1.47 -16.16
N LYS A 117 -12.22 2.46 -15.91
CA LYS A 117 -12.14 3.33 -14.73
C LYS A 117 -12.54 2.59 -13.47
N ALA A 118 -13.60 1.80 -13.54
CA ALA A 118 -14.04 0.96 -12.44
C ALA A 118 -13.03 -0.16 -12.15
N SER A 119 -12.37 -0.70 -13.18
CA SER A 119 -11.28 -1.67 -13.02
C SER A 119 -10.05 -1.05 -12.34
N PHE A 120 -9.66 0.18 -12.72
CA PHE A 120 -8.62 0.96 -12.03
C PHE A 120 -8.96 1.19 -10.55
N ALA A 121 -10.19 1.64 -10.27
CA ALA A 121 -10.65 1.87 -8.91
C ALA A 121 -10.66 0.56 -8.08
N ALA A 122 -11.06 -0.56 -8.69
CA ALA A 122 -11.04 -1.86 -8.04
C ALA A 122 -9.62 -2.33 -7.69
N ARG A 123 -8.64 -2.11 -8.58
CA ARG A 123 -7.23 -2.38 -8.29
C ARG A 123 -6.72 -1.53 -7.14
N ARG A 124 -6.94 -0.21 -7.18
CA ARG A 124 -6.57 0.70 -6.08
C ARG A 124 -7.20 0.30 -4.74
N ALA A 125 -8.45 -0.14 -4.75
CA ALA A 125 -9.12 -0.63 -3.54
C ALA A 125 -8.48 -1.92 -3.00
N ALA A 126 -8.05 -2.83 -3.87
CA ALA A 126 -7.32 -4.03 -3.49
C ALA A 126 -5.96 -3.68 -2.86
N ASP A 127 -5.24 -2.72 -3.45
CA ASP A 127 -3.93 -2.26 -2.96
C ASP A 127 -4.05 -1.62 -1.57
N GLU A 128 -5.08 -0.80 -1.34
CA GLU A 128 -5.36 -0.23 -0.02
C GLU A 128 -5.78 -1.32 0.99
N ALA A 129 -6.54 -2.33 0.57
CA ALA A 129 -6.88 -3.46 1.43
C ALA A 129 -5.64 -4.26 1.87
N LEU A 130 -4.67 -4.46 0.96
CA LEU A 130 -3.37 -5.05 1.29
C LEU A 130 -2.65 -4.21 2.36
N ARG A 131 -2.55 -2.89 2.13
CA ARG A 131 -1.93 -1.95 3.07
C ARG A 131 -2.54 -2.04 4.46
N GLN A 132 -3.87 -2.01 4.56
CA GLN A 132 -4.57 -2.11 5.84
C GLN A 132 -4.38 -3.47 6.51
N CYS A 133 -4.37 -4.56 5.75
CA CYS A 133 -4.10 -5.90 6.28
C CYS A 133 -2.68 -6.00 6.89
N VAL A 134 -1.67 -5.42 6.23
CA VAL A 134 -0.29 -5.39 6.75
C VAL A 134 -0.22 -4.55 8.02
N ILE A 135 -0.92 -3.41 8.08
CA ILE A 135 -1.00 -2.59 9.31
C ILE A 135 -1.62 -3.40 10.45
N GLY A 136 -2.77 -4.04 10.21
CA GLY A 136 -3.46 -4.88 11.19
C GLY A 136 -2.58 -6.03 11.70
N THR A 137 -1.80 -6.65 10.82
CA THR A 137 -0.80 -7.66 11.20
C THR A 137 0.22 -7.11 12.21
N GLY A 138 0.60 -5.83 12.08
CA GLY A 138 1.47 -5.16 13.03
C GLY A 138 0.81 -4.89 14.37
N GLU A 139 -0.46 -4.46 14.34
CA GLU A 139 -1.28 -4.18 15.53
C GLU A 139 -1.46 -5.42 16.40
N ASP A 140 -1.73 -6.57 15.78
CA ASP A 140 -1.85 -7.87 16.46
C ASP A 140 -0.55 -8.33 17.11
N ARG A 141 0.59 -7.77 16.70
CA ARG A 141 1.93 -8.18 17.13
C ARG A 141 2.65 -7.17 18.03
N LEU A 142 1.99 -6.08 18.40
CA LEU A 142 2.60 -4.99 19.17
C LEU A 142 3.24 -5.48 20.46
N ASP A 143 2.50 -6.23 21.28
CA ASP A 143 2.98 -6.64 22.60
C ASP A 143 4.15 -7.62 22.52
N ALA A 144 4.06 -8.61 21.63
CA ALA A 144 5.13 -9.58 21.42
C ALA A 144 6.42 -8.90 20.94
N LEU A 145 6.32 -8.07 19.89
CA LEU A 145 7.49 -7.42 19.30
C LEU A 145 8.09 -6.34 20.20
N SER A 146 7.26 -5.59 20.93
CA SER A 146 7.74 -4.64 21.93
C SER A 146 8.54 -5.33 23.03
N ALA A 147 8.06 -6.47 23.53
CA ALA A 147 8.74 -7.23 24.57
C ALA A 147 10.07 -7.83 24.06
N ASP A 148 10.05 -8.40 22.85
CA ASP A 148 11.19 -9.09 22.25
C ASP A 148 12.31 -8.12 21.84
N TYR A 149 11.96 -7.00 21.20
CA TYR A 149 12.92 -6.05 20.65
C TYR A 149 13.20 -4.84 21.54
N LYS A 150 12.55 -4.75 22.71
CA LYS A 150 12.63 -3.59 23.63
C LYS A 150 12.25 -2.27 22.97
N LEU A 151 11.31 -2.34 22.03
CA LEU A 151 10.73 -1.20 21.35
C LEU A 151 9.43 -0.80 22.03
N SER A 152 9.09 0.49 22.02
CA SER A 152 7.75 0.94 22.37
C SER A 152 6.72 0.41 21.35
N ARG A 153 5.46 0.29 21.79
CA ARG A 153 4.35 -0.11 20.90
C ARG A 153 4.24 0.86 19.71
N ASP A 154 4.47 2.15 19.94
CA ASP A 154 4.42 3.16 18.88
C ASP A 154 5.53 2.96 17.84
N GLU A 155 6.73 2.53 18.25
CA GLU A 155 7.80 2.21 17.30
C GLU A 155 7.44 1.01 16.42
N VAL A 156 6.89 -0.05 17.01
CA VAL A 156 6.43 -1.22 16.24
C VAL A 156 5.30 -0.83 15.28
N SER A 157 4.32 -0.04 15.74
CA SER A 157 3.23 0.46 14.89
C SER A 157 3.74 1.29 13.71
N ARG A 158 4.69 2.21 13.96
CA ARG A 158 5.32 3.01 12.89
C ARG A 158 6.07 2.15 11.88
N LEU A 159 6.77 1.11 12.34
CA LEU A 159 7.49 0.20 11.45
C LEU A 159 6.54 -0.52 10.49
N TYR A 160 5.43 -1.08 11.01
CA TYR A 160 4.45 -1.76 10.17
C TYR A 160 3.71 -0.83 9.22
N ARG A 161 3.37 0.39 9.64
CA ARG A 161 2.82 1.41 8.73
C ARG A 161 3.80 1.75 7.61
N THR A 162 5.09 1.86 7.92
CA THR A 162 6.13 2.11 6.92
C THR A 162 6.24 0.95 5.93
N ILE A 163 6.24 -0.30 6.42
CA ILE A 163 6.24 -1.50 5.55
C ILE A 163 5.00 -1.49 4.64
N ALA A 164 3.82 -1.26 5.21
CA ALA A 164 2.57 -1.22 4.46
C ALA A 164 2.57 -0.11 3.40
N ASP A 165 3.08 1.09 3.71
CA ASP A 165 3.18 2.21 2.78
C ASP A 165 4.14 1.93 1.62
N VAL A 166 5.28 1.29 1.91
CA VAL A 166 6.25 0.85 0.88
C VAL A 166 5.62 -0.21 -0.01
N MET A 167 4.95 -1.21 0.57
CA MET A 167 4.26 -2.25 -0.19
C MET A 167 3.16 -1.68 -1.07
N TYR A 168 2.31 -0.79 -0.53
CA TYR A 168 1.27 -0.10 -1.29
C TYR A 168 1.86 0.60 -2.52
N ARG A 169 2.93 1.38 -2.33
CA ARG A 169 3.58 2.08 -3.45
C ARG A 169 4.18 1.09 -4.46
N ALA A 170 4.83 0.03 -4.01
CA ALA A 170 5.39 -0.99 -4.88
C ALA A 170 4.31 -1.59 -5.79
N VAL A 171 3.17 -2.05 -5.23
CA VAL A 171 2.07 -2.64 -6.02
C VAL A 171 1.26 -1.62 -6.83
N ARG A 172 1.41 -0.31 -6.60
CA ARG A 172 0.85 0.73 -7.48
C ARG A 172 1.70 0.94 -8.72
N PHE A 173 3.02 1.02 -8.54
CA PHE A 173 3.98 1.25 -9.63
C PHE A 173 4.26 -0.02 -10.46
N GLU A 174 4.37 -1.15 -9.78
CA GLU A 174 4.54 -2.47 -10.35
C GLU A 174 3.17 -3.14 -10.39
N GLY A 175 2.84 -3.93 -11.43
CA GLY A 175 1.58 -4.68 -11.43
C GLY A 175 0.43 -4.16 -12.31
N GLY A 176 0.68 -3.18 -13.18
CA GLY A 176 -0.35 -2.68 -14.10
C GLY A 176 -0.86 -3.78 -15.04
N PRO A 177 -2.18 -3.97 -15.22
CA PRO A 177 -2.72 -5.13 -15.91
C PRO A 177 -2.21 -5.23 -17.35
N CYS A 178 -1.83 -6.43 -17.80
CA CYS A 178 -1.31 -6.62 -19.17
C CYS A 178 -0.06 -5.77 -19.50
N SER A 179 0.75 -5.35 -18.51
CA SER A 179 2.06 -4.71 -18.75
C SER A 179 3.16 -5.69 -19.16
N GLY A 180 2.94 -7.00 -18.94
CA GLY A 180 3.89 -8.06 -19.28
C GLY A 180 4.95 -8.32 -18.23
N LEU A 181 4.94 -7.62 -17.09
CA LEU A 181 5.74 -8.04 -15.93
C LEU A 181 5.02 -9.22 -15.24
N SER A 182 5.79 -10.07 -14.60
CA SER A 182 5.29 -11.20 -13.82
C SER A 182 4.95 -10.71 -12.41
N TRP A 183 3.69 -10.87 -12.02
CA TRP A 183 3.26 -10.81 -10.63
C TRP A 183 2.13 -11.85 -10.45
#